data_AF-A0A420W7J8-F1
#
_entry.id   AF-A0A420W7J8-F1
#
_cell.length_a   1.000
_cell.length_b   1.000
_cell.length_c   1.000
_cell.angle_alpha   90.00
_cell.angle_beta   90.00
_cell.angle_gamma   90.00
#
_symmetry.space_group_name_H-M   'P 1'
#
loop_
_entity.id
_entity.type
_entity.pdbx_description
1 polymer ?
#
loop_
_entity_poly.entity_id
_entity_poly.type
_entity_poly.pdbx_seq_one_letter_code
_entity_poly.pdbx_strand_id
1 'polypeptide(L)'
;MSCSCRKGKKLSSLESREIELLLKFLKENPEAFRLILEVVNSFRPTDSERVKAERVFLAVKDILELGLLSYSKAGKLLHILNEFFVKRSDKQRGNFLEILISKLGPFTFKGKYRRVNQCKVFKGNKKLSDKEIDVSFSGKGTLELHECKANMVRQWRDPLTKKSKKGKKLHFLNSLPKECRGEKEVIPCCSGLDGQIGTEYIRLVFKFYGYKNIVVVGREEIFKKFLERLR
;
A
#
# COMPACT_ATOMS: atom_id res chain seq x y z
N MET A 1 15.57 -25.05 -4.08
CA MET A 1 15.12 -24.47 -2.78
C MET A 1 14.60 -23.05 -2.97
N SER A 2 13.28 -22.89 -3.00
CA SER A 2 12.60 -21.61 -3.19
C SER A 2 12.40 -20.82 -1.89
N CYS A 3 12.29 -19.49 -2.02
CA CYS A 3 11.87 -18.63 -0.92
C CYS A 3 10.35 -18.65 -0.70
N SER A 4 9.94 -18.42 0.54
CA SER A 4 8.53 -18.33 0.92
C SER A 4 8.33 -17.33 2.06
N CYS A 5 7.13 -16.73 2.12
CA CYS A 5 6.73 -15.91 3.25
C CYS A 5 5.86 -16.72 4.22
N ARG A 6 6.21 -16.73 5.51
CA ARG A 6 5.59 -17.56 6.56
C ARG A 6 5.35 -16.74 7.83
N LYS A 7 4.61 -17.32 8.78
CA LYS A 7 4.28 -16.71 10.08
C LYS A 7 3.54 -15.35 9.96
N GLY A 8 2.65 -15.27 8.98
CA GLY A 8 1.84 -14.07 8.76
C GLY A 8 0.63 -13.95 9.66
N LYS A 9 0.05 -12.75 9.73
CA LYS A 9 -1.22 -12.50 10.41
C LYS A 9 -2.42 -12.75 9.50
N LYS A 10 -3.57 -13.01 10.11
CA LYS A 10 -4.87 -13.07 9.41
C LYS A 10 -5.25 -11.65 8.95
N LEU A 11 -5.84 -11.54 7.75
CA LEU A 11 -6.29 -10.25 7.21
C LEU A 11 -7.29 -9.56 8.15
N SER A 12 -8.18 -10.33 8.79
CA SER A 12 -9.16 -9.84 9.75
C SER A 12 -8.56 -9.12 10.97
N SER A 13 -7.26 -9.33 11.27
CA SER A 13 -6.57 -8.59 12.33
C SER A 13 -6.17 -7.16 11.92
N LEU A 14 -6.24 -6.86 10.62
CA LEU A 14 -5.97 -5.53 10.05
C LEU A 14 -7.26 -4.79 9.72
N GLU A 15 -8.35 -5.53 9.45
CA GLU A 15 -9.64 -4.99 9.06
C GLU A 15 -10.28 -4.18 10.19
N SER A 16 -10.95 -3.10 9.81
CA SER A 16 -11.79 -2.29 10.67
C SER A 16 -13.06 -1.95 9.91
N ARG A 17 -14.14 -1.66 10.64
CA ARG A 17 -15.42 -1.27 10.04
C ARG A 17 -15.26 -0.10 9.07
N GLU A 18 -14.45 0.89 9.42
CA GLU A 18 -14.24 2.09 8.62
C GLU A 18 -13.46 1.77 7.33
N ILE A 19 -12.48 0.86 7.38
CA ILE A 19 -11.77 0.39 6.18
C ILE A 19 -12.73 -0.35 5.25
N GLU A 20 -13.58 -1.21 5.79
CA GLU A 20 -14.58 -1.93 5.01
C GLU A 20 -15.59 -0.99 4.36
N LEU A 21 -16.09 -0.01 5.11
CA LEU A 21 -16.99 1.02 4.60
C LEU A 21 -16.33 1.83 3.47
N LEU A 22 -15.08 2.24 3.65
CA LEU A 22 -14.35 2.99 2.62
C LEU A 22 -14.09 2.15 1.37
N LEU A 23 -13.69 0.88 1.53
CA LEU A 23 -13.50 -0.03 0.39
C LEU A 23 -14.79 -0.34 -0.34
N LYS A 24 -15.91 -0.48 0.38
CA LYS A 24 -17.24 -0.65 -0.22
C LYS A 24 -17.63 0.61 -1.00
N PHE A 25 -17.46 1.78 -0.41
CA PHE A 25 -17.74 3.06 -1.06
C PHE A 25 -16.93 3.23 -2.36
N LEU A 26 -15.64 2.87 -2.35
CA LEU A 26 -14.78 2.91 -3.54
C LEU A 26 -15.27 1.98 -4.66
N LYS A 27 -15.83 0.82 -4.33
CA LYS A 27 -16.40 -0.11 -5.34
C LYS A 27 -17.67 0.44 -5.96
N GLU A 28 -18.50 1.09 -5.16
CA GLU A 28 -19.76 1.70 -5.61
C GLU A 28 -19.54 3.02 -6.39
N ASN A 29 -18.37 3.66 -6.21
CA ASN A 29 -18.04 4.97 -6.77
C ASN A 29 -16.57 5.01 -7.27
N PRO A 30 -16.20 4.17 -8.25
CA PRO A 30 -14.83 4.09 -8.75
C PRO A 30 -14.29 5.41 -9.33
N GLU A 31 -15.17 6.29 -9.80
CA GLU A 31 -14.84 7.63 -10.31
C GLU A 31 -14.15 8.52 -9.27
N ALA A 32 -14.50 8.36 -7.99
CA ALA A 32 -13.92 9.14 -6.88
C ALA A 32 -12.61 8.53 -6.34
N PHE A 33 -12.17 7.38 -6.86
CA PHE A 33 -11.08 6.60 -6.29
C PHE A 33 -9.79 7.39 -6.11
N ARG A 34 -9.35 8.10 -7.15
CA ARG A 34 -8.07 8.83 -7.13
C ARG A 34 -8.05 9.91 -6.05
N LEU A 35 -9.12 10.69 -5.96
CA LEU A 35 -9.23 11.77 -4.98
C LEU A 35 -9.33 11.21 -3.56
N ILE A 36 -10.15 10.19 -3.33
CA ILE A 36 -10.24 9.55 -2.00
C ILE A 36 -8.87 9.03 -1.55
N LEU A 37 -8.12 8.35 -2.42
CA LEU A 37 -6.79 7.88 -2.08
C LEU A 37 -5.79 9.03 -1.88
N GLU A 38 -5.98 10.17 -2.55
CA GLU A 38 -5.21 11.40 -2.30
C GLU A 38 -5.38 11.88 -0.87
N VAL A 39 -6.62 11.90 -0.38
CA VAL A 39 -6.94 12.30 1.00
C VAL A 39 -6.24 11.37 2.00
N VAL A 40 -6.29 10.06 1.77
CA VAL A 40 -5.59 9.07 2.61
C VAL A 40 -4.07 9.27 2.57
N ASN A 41 -3.51 9.57 1.39
CA ASN A 41 -2.09 9.84 1.22
C ASN A 41 -1.62 11.12 1.94
N SER A 42 -2.38 12.21 1.82
CA SER A 42 -1.98 13.56 2.26
C SER A 42 -2.08 13.77 3.77
N PHE A 43 -2.90 12.96 4.44
CA PHE A 43 -3.16 13.09 5.86
C PHE A 43 -1.89 12.98 6.73
N ARG A 44 -1.80 13.74 7.83
CA ARG A 44 -0.69 13.62 8.77
C ARG A 44 -1.19 13.23 10.15
N PRO A 45 -0.50 12.31 10.85
CA PRO A 45 -0.91 11.87 12.19
C PRO A 45 -0.89 12.96 13.24
N THR A 46 -0.01 13.94 13.04
CA THR A 46 0.26 15.06 13.94
C THR A 46 -0.71 16.21 13.78
N ASP A 47 -1.59 16.18 12.78
CA ASP A 47 -2.60 17.22 12.60
C ASP A 47 -3.63 17.14 13.74
N SER A 48 -4.09 18.30 14.24
CA SER A 48 -5.15 18.35 15.25
C SER A 48 -6.49 17.89 14.66
N GLU A 49 -7.42 17.42 15.49
CA GLU A 49 -8.75 16.97 15.04
C GLU A 49 -9.47 18.02 14.17
N ARG A 50 -9.36 19.30 14.53
CA ARG A 50 -9.91 20.41 13.73
C ARG A 50 -9.32 20.45 12.32
N VAL A 51 -8.00 20.40 12.18
CA VAL A 51 -7.31 20.42 10.88
C VAL A 51 -7.67 19.18 10.06
N LYS A 52 -7.80 18.02 10.72
CA LYS A 52 -8.20 16.77 10.09
C LYS A 52 -9.62 16.88 9.52
N ALA A 53 -10.58 17.34 10.31
CA ALA A 53 -11.96 17.53 9.90
C ALA A 53 -12.10 18.54 8.75
N GLU A 54 -11.37 19.67 8.83
CA GLU A 54 -11.35 20.68 7.77
C GLU A 54 -10.84 20.12 6.45
N ARG A 55 -9.73 19.37 6.46
CA ARG A 55 -9.20 18.73 5.25
C ARG A 55 -10.15 17.69 4.66
N VAL A 56 -10.81 16.91 5.51
CA VAL A 56 -11.84 15.97 5.04
C VAL A 56 -13.00 16.71 4.39
N PHE A 57 -13.49 17.78 5.02
CA PHE A 57 -14.57 18.60 4.48
C PHE A 57 -14.20 19.19 3.13
N LEU A 58 -13.05 19.86 3.03
CA LEU A 58 -12.56 20.46 1.78
C LEU A 58 -12.43 19.42 0.68
N ALA A 59 -11.84 18.26 0.97
CA ALA A 59 -11.71 17.21 -0.04
C ALA A 59 -13.06 16.66 -0.53
N VAL A 60 -14.04 16.49 0.37
CA VAL A 60 -15.38 16.05 -0.04
C VAL A 60 -16.11 17.13 -0.82
N LYS A 61 -15.95 18.40 -0.45
CA LYS A 61 -16.46 19.55 -1.20
C LYS A 61 -15.89 19.55 -2.61
N ASP A 62 -14.57 19.41 -2.77
CA ASP A 62 -13.92 19.38 -4.08
C ASP A 62 -14.43 18.20 -4.94
N ILE A 63 -14.60 17.02 -4.36
CA ILE A 63 -15.16 15.84 -5.06
C ILE A 63 -16.59 16.12 -5.55
N LEU A 64 -17.40 16.81 -4.74
CA LEU A 64 -18.77 17.20 -5.09
C LEU A 64 -18.78 18.26 -6.20
N GLU A 65 -17.94 19.29 -6.10
CA GLU A 65 -17.84 20.38 -7.09
C GLU A 65 -17.31 19.89 -8.44
N LEU A 66 -16.44 18.87 -8.44
CA LEU A 66 -15.97 18.19 -9.65
C LEU A 66 -17.03 17.24 -10.26
N GLY A 67 -18.21 17.12 -9.66
CA GLY A 67 -19.30 16.29 -10.17
C GLY A 67 -19.04 14.78 -10.08
N LEU A 68 -18.04 14.34 -9.30
CA LEU A 68 -17.71 12.92 -9.18
C LEU A 68 -18.69 12.17 -8.26
N LEU A 69 -19.41 12.88 -7.38
CA LEU A 69 -20.41 12.31 -6.49
C LEU A 69 -21.64 13.20 -6.42
N SER A 70 -22.82 12.59 -6.28
CA SER A 70 -24.04 13.30 -5.86
C SER A 70 -23.91 13.82 -4.42
N TYR A 71 -24.71 14.82 -4.04
CA TYR A 71 -24.78 15.36 -2.68
C TYR A 71 -24.95 14.27 -1.60
N SER A 72 -25.87 13.32 -1.82
CA SER A 72 -26.10 12.21 -0.88
C SER A 72 -24.86 11.32 -0.70
N LYS A 73 -24.18 10.98 -1.80
CA LYS A 73 -22.94 10.19 -1.78
C LYS A 73 -21.79 10.96 -1.13
N ALA A 74 -21.68 12.27 -1.38
CA ALA A 74 -20.69 13.14 -0.74
C ALA A 74 -20.91 13.19 0.79
N GLY A 75 -22.16 13.33 1.26
CA GLY A 75 -22.49 13.27 2.68
C GLY A 75 -22.12 11.94 3.33
N LYS A 76 -22.34 10.81 2.64
CA LYS A 76 -21.88 9.49 3.10
C LYS A 76 -20.36 9.41 3.18
N LEU A 77 -19.64 9.90 2.17
CA LEU A 77 -18.18 9.92 2.16
C LEU A 77 -17.62 10.77 3.31
N LEU A 78 -18.19 11.96 3.55
CA LEU A 78 -17.81 12.84 4.66
C LEU A 78 -17.89 12.11 6.00
N HIS A 79 -18.98 11.37 6.23
CA HIS A 79 -19.13 10.57 7.44
C HIS A 79 -18.04 9.49 7.54
N ILE A 80 -17.84 8.69 6.49
CA ILE A 80 -16.83 7.62 6.46
C ILE A 80 -15.43 8.17 6.73
N LEU A 81 -15.04 9.27 6.06
CA LEU A 81 -13.71 9.84 6.20
C LEU A 81 -13.50 10.48 7.58
N ASN A 82 -14.52 11.12 8.16
CA ASN A 82 -14.42 11.64 9.53
C ASN A 82 -14.20 10.52 10.54
N GLU A 83 -14.89 9.38 10.41
CA GLU A 83 -14.66 8.22 11.27
C GLU A 83 -13.26 7.62 11.07
N PHE A 84 -12.83 7.54 9.81
CA PHE A 84 -11.53 6.98 9.44
C PHE A 84 -10.34 7.82 9.94
N PHE A 85 -10.44 9.15 9.95
CA PHE A 85 -9.31 10.06 10.19
C PHE A 85 -9.30 10.77 11.54
N VAL A 86 -10.48 11.16 12.04
CA VAL A 86 -10.57 12.00 13.24
C VAL A 86 -10.51 11.12 14.49
N LYS A 87 -11.24 10.01 14.49
CA LYS A 87 -11.40 9.16 15.68
C LYS A 87 -10.24 8.18 15.94
N ARG A 88 -9.23 8.09 15.06
CA ARG A 88 -8.25 6.97 15.06
C ARG A 88 -6.81 7.36 14.64
N SER A 89 -5.87 6.41 14.85
CA SER A 89 -4.42 6.61 14.73
C SER A 89 -3.84 6.34 13.33
N ASP A 90 -2.61 6.78 13.08
CA ASP A 90 -1.87 6.64 11.81
C ASP A 90 -1.87 5.22 11.22
N LYS A 91 -1.89 4.21 12.11
CA LYS A 91 -1.89 2.79 11.74
C LYS A 91 -3.01 2.45 10.76
N GLN A 92 -4.14 3.16 10.82
CA GLN A 92 -5.30 2.87 9.97
C GLN A 92 -5.03 3.14 8.48
N ARG A 93 -4.20 4.12 8.15
CA ARG A 93 -3.83 4.41 6.74
C ARG A 93 -2.93 3.33 6.16
N GLY A 94 -1.98 2.86 6.97
CA GLY A 94 -1.14 1.70 6.65
C GLY A 94 -1.99 0.46 6.43
N ASN A 95 -2.86 0.13 7.40
CA ASN A 95 -3.78 -0.99 7.30
C ASN A 95 -4.70 -0.90 6.06
N PHE A 96 -5.23 0.29 5.75
CA PHE A 96 -6.05 0.50 4.57
C PHE A 96 -5.31 0.13 3.28
N LEU A 97 -4.09 0.63 3.10
CA LEU A 97 -3.27 0.27 1.94
C LEU A 97 -2.95 -1.23 1.91
N GLU A 98 -2.55 -1.82 3.04
CA GLU A 98 -2.27 -3.26 3.14
C GLU A 98 -3.48 -4.11 2.73
N ILE A 99 -4.67 -3.74 3.20
CA ILE A 99 -5.92 -4.44 2.87
C ILE A 99 -6.29 -4.22 1.41
N LEU A 100 -6.13 -3.00 0.88
CA LEU A 100 -6.38 -2.70 -0.51
C LEU A 100 -5.50 -3.57 -1.42
N ILE A 101 -4.18 -3.56 -1.22
CA ILE A 101 -3.24 -4.41 -1.97
C ILE A 101 -3.60 -5.90 -1.81
N SER A 102 -3.85 -6.33 -0.57
CA SER A 102 -4.25 -7.70 -0.22
C SER A 102 -5.51 -8.20 -0.95
N LYS A 103 -6.50 -7.32 -1.18
CA LYS A 103 -7.74 -7.64 -1.92
C LYS A 103 -7.54 -7.56 -3.44
N LEU A 104 -6.68 -6.66 -3.93
CA LEU A 104 -6.38 -6.53 -5.37
C LEU A 104 -5.57 -7.72 -5.93
N GLY A 105 -4.70 -8.32 -5.11
CA GLY A 105 -3.85 -9.43 -5.54
C GLY A 105 -2.52 -8.96 -6.16
N PRO A 106 -1.75 -9.87 -6.77
CA PRO A 106 -0.44 -9.56 -7.34
C PRO A 106 -0.52 -8.63 -8.55
N PHE A 107 0.46 -7.75 -8.68
CA PHE A 107 0.59 -6.80 -9.79
C PHE A 107 1.47 -7.34 -10.92
N THR A 108 2.38 -8.26 -10.61
CA THR A 108 3.43 -8.69 -11.55
C THR A 108 3.18 -10.05 -12.18
N PHE A 109 2.15 -10.79 -11.74
CA PHE A 109 1.79 -12.07 -12.34
C PHE A 109 0.28 -12.34 -12.28
N LYS A 110 -0.17 -13.32 -13.08
CA LYS A 110 -1.58 -13.78 -13.15
C LYS A 110 -1.70 -15.24 -12.69
N GLY A 111 -2.92 -15.68 -12.39
CA GLY A 111 -3.24 -17.07 -12.02
C GLY A 111 -3.51 -17.26 -10.53
N LYS A 112 -3.58 -18.53 -10.08
CA LYS A 112 -3.84 -18.86 -8.68
C LYS A 112 -2.65 -18.46 -7.81
N TYR A 113 -2.94 -17.79 -6.69
CA TYR A 113 -1.94 -17.35 -5.73
C TYR A 113 -2.39 -17.63 -4.30
N ARG A 114 -1.42 -17.85 -3.42
CA ARG A 114 -1.61 -17.80 -1.97
C ARG A 114 -1.19 -16.43 -1.45
N ARG A 115 -2.04 -15.82 -0.64
CA ARG A 115 -1.74 -14.55 0.04
C ARG A 115 -1.30 -14.78 1.47
N VAL A 116 -0.31 -14.00 1.94
CA VAL A 116 0.07 -13.93 3.36
C VAL A 116 0.38 -12.48 3.74
N ASN A 117 -0.22 -11.98 4.80
CA ASN A 117 -0.01 -10.62 5.33
C ASN A 117 0.98 -10.64 6.50
N GLN A 118 1.75 -9.56 6.67
CA GLN A 118 2.62 -9.33 7.83
C GLN A 118 3.51 -10.55 8.15
N CYS A 119 4.26 -11.00 7.14
CA CYS A 119 4.98 -12.27 7.17
C CYS A 119 6.51 -12.10 7.16
N LYS A 120 7.25 -13.15 7.53
CA LYS A 120 8.72 -13.18 7.45
C LYS A 120 9.18 -14.06 6.30
N VAL A 121 10.27 -13.67 5.64
CA VAL A 121 10.81 -14.40 4.48
C VAL A 121 11.79 -15.49 4.93
N PHE A 122 11.64 -16.68 4.34
CA PHE A 122 12.48 -17.86 4.58
C PHE A 122 13.00 -18.41 3.25
N LYS A 123 14.23 -18.95 3.26
CA LYS A 123 14.79 -19.82 2.20
C LYS A 123 14.92 -21.24 2.75
N GLY A 124 14.10 -22.16 2.25
CA GLY A 124 13.91 -23.45 2.92
C GLY A 124 13.42 -23.27 4.36
N ASN A 125 14.21 -23.71 5.34
CA ASN A 125 13.91 -23.54 6.78
C ASN A 125 14.64 -22.34 7.42
N LYS A 126 15.54 -21.68 6.69
CA LYS A 126 16.32 -20.55 7.21
C LYS A 126 15.55 -19.24 7.08
N LYS A 127 15.31 -18.55 8.21
CA LYS A 127 14.78 -17.19 8.24
C LYS A 127 15.83 -16.22 7.67
N LEU A 128 15.48 -15.43 6.65
CA LEU A 128 16.42 -14.49 6.03
C LEU A 128 16.52 -13.18 6.82
N SER A 129 15.43 -12.72 7.43
CA SER A 129 15.41 -11.52 8.26
C SER A 129 14.27 -11.55 9.28
N ASP A 130 14.42 -10.78 10.35
CA ASP A 130 13.32 -10.47 11.27
C ASP A 130 12.39 -9.36 10.78
N LYS A 131 12.75 -8.72 9.66
CA LYS A 131 11.90 -7.72 9.00
C LYS A 131 10.66 -8.39 8.42
N GLU A 132 9.51 -7.84 8.77
CA GLU A 132 8.20 -8.28 8.29
C GLU A 132 7.87 -7.68 6.92
N ILE A 133 7.26 -8.43 6.01
CA ILE A 133 6.70 -8.00 4.73
C ILE A 133 5.20 -7.81 4.92
N ASP A 134 4.69 -6.64 4.53
CA ASP A 134 3.30 -6.24 4.81
C ASP A 134 2.29 -7.12 4.05
N VAL A 135 2.52 -7.36 2.74
CA VAL A 135 1.68 -8.25 1.92
C VAL A 135 2.54 -9.11 1.01
N SER A 136 2.24 -10.39 0.88
CA SER A 136 2.90 -11.29 -0.07
C SER A 136 1.91 -12.12 -0.89
N PHE A 137 2.29 -12.39 -2.14
CA PHE A 137 1.57 -13.27 -3.05
C PHE A 137 2.52 -14.34 -3.59
N SER A 138 2.19 -15.60 -3.37
CA SER A 138 2.96 -16.76 -3.81
C SER A 138 2.19 -17.51 -4.89
N GLY A 139 2.64 -17.39 -6.14
CA GLY A 139 2.16 -18.16 -7.29
C GLY A 139 3.01 -19.42 -7.53
N LYS A 140 2.80 -20.10 -8.67
CA LYS A 140 3.55 -21.31 -9.06
C LYS A 140 5.05 -21.02 -9.21
N GLY A 141 5.41 -19.98 -9.97
CA GLY A 141 6.80 -19.59 -10.25
C GLY A 141 7.22 -18.23 -9.70
N THR A 142 6.36 -17.52 -8.95
CA THR A 142 6.63 -16.14 -8.53
C THR A 142 6.26 -15.93 -7.06
N LEU A 143 7.05 -15.10 -6.37
CA LEU A 143 6.79 -14.58 -5.04
C LEU A 143 6.88 -13.05 -5.07
N GLU A 144 5.74 -12.37 -5.04
CA GLU A 144 5.65 -10.91 -4.98
C GLU A 144 5.53 -10.46 -3.52
N LEU A 145 6.33 -9.46 -3.12
CA LEU A 145 6.50 -9.04 -1.72
C LEU A 145 6.33 -7.52 -1.59
N HIS A 146 5.22 -7.06 -1.05
CA HIS A 146 4.92 -5.64 -0.89
C HIS A 146 5.30 -5.12 0.50
N GLU A 147 6.12 -4.07 0.49
CA GLU A 147 6.24 -3.12 1.59
C GLU A 147 5.30 -1.93 1.31
N CYS A 148 4.24 -1.83 2.10
CA CYS A 148 3.17 -0.84 1.96
C CYS A 148 3.49 0.41 2.77
N LYS A 149 3.47 1.57 2.11
CA LYS A 149 3.61 2.88 2.75
C LYS A 149 2.59 3.83 2.13
N ALA A 150 1.57 4.18 2.90
CA ALA A 150 0.48 5.06 2.44
C ALA A 150 1.02 6.31 1.73
N ASN A 151 2.07 6.93 2.30
CA ASN A 151 2.82 8.01 1.68
C ASN A 151 4.30 7.62 1.55
N MET A 152 4.68 7.14 0.38
CA MET A 152 6.05 6.73 0.04
C MET A 152 6.99 7.93 0.03
N VAL A 153 6.58 9.08 -0.53
CA VAL A 153 7.44 10.28 -0.59
C VAL A 153 7.83 10.76 0.80
N ARG A 154 6.96 10.65 1.81
CA ARG A 154 7.29 10.96 3.21
C ARG A 154 8.12 9.87 3.86
N GLN A 155 7.82 8.61 3.56
CA GLN A 155 8.53 7.50 4.17
C GLN A 155 9.97 7.38 3.67
N TRP A 156 10.18 7.43 2.37
CA TRP A 156 11.46 7.14 1.73
C TRP A 156 12.25 8.42 1.42
N ARG A 157 12.17 9.41 2.30
CA ARG A 157 13.09 10.56 2.27
C ARG A 157 14.46 10.17 2.79
N ASP A 158 15.46 10.83 2.24
CA ASP A 158 16.87 10.61 2.54
C ASP A 158 17.21 10.93 4.00
N PRO A 159 18.23 10.25 4.59
CA PRO A 159 19.13 9.29 3.94
C PRO A 159 18.62 7.82 3.98
N LEU A 160 18.66 7.16 2.82
CA LEU A 160 18.33 5.74 2.66
C LEU A 160 19.57 4.82 2.66
N THR A 161 20.58 5.12 3.47
CA THR A 161 21.79 4.27 3.53
C THR A 161 21.55 2.98 4.32
N LYS A 162 22.42 1.96 4.15
CA LYS A 162 22.40 0.71 4.93
C LYS A 162 22.48 0.92 6.45
N LYS A 163 22.89 2.10 6.93
CA LYS A 163 22.98 2.43 8.35
C LYS A 163 21.62 2.85 8.92
N SER A 164 20.76 3.48 8.12
CA SER A 164 19.44 3.96 8.58
C SER A 164 18.43 2.82 8.70
N LYS A 165 17.47 2.94 9.63
CA LYS A 165 16.41 1.92 9.83
C LYS A 165 15.65 1.63 8.52
N LYS A 166 15.35 2.68 7.76
CA LYS A 166 14.65 2.63 6.47
C LYS A 166 15.52 1.99 5.38
N GLY A 167 16.77 2.44 5.23
CA GLY A 167 17.68 1.87 4.24
C GLY A 167 18.08 0.42 4.52
N LYS A 168 18.15 -0.01 5.79
CA LYS A 168 18.30 -1.44 6.15
C LYS A 168 17.17 -2.31 5.59
N LYS A 169 15.94 -1.79 5.58
CA LYS A 169 14.77 -2.50 5.07
C LYS A 169 14.79 -2.56 3.55
N LEU A 170 15.07 -1.44 2.87
CA LEU A 170 15.21 -1.41 1.42
C LEU A 170 16.37 -2.28 0.92
N HIS A 171 17.51 -2.28 1.62
CA HIS A 171 18.61 -3.16 1.26
C HIS A 171 18.23 -4.64 1.34
N PHE A 172 17.52 -5.04 2.40
CA PHE A 172 16.99 -6.39 2.51
C PHE A 172 16.06 -6.72 1.35
N LEU A 173 15.06 -5.87 1.06
CA LEU A 173 14.15 -6.10 -0.06
C LEU A 173 14.92 -6.22 -1.40
N ASN A 174 15.86 -5.33 -1.66
CA ASN A 174 16.65 -5.30 -2.88
C ASN A 174 17.58 -6.51 -3.05
N SER A 175 18.00 -7.17 -1.97
CA SER A 175 18.84 -8.36 -2.03
C SER A 175 18.06 -9.66 -2.24
N LEU A 176 16.76 -9.69 -1.90
CA LEU A 176 15.92 -10.88 -1.97
C LEU A 176 15.94 -11.59 -3.33
N PRO A 177 15.85 -10.91 -4.50
CA PRO A 177 15.89 -11.60 -5.79
C PRO A 177 17.19 -12.38 -6.01
N LYS A 178 18.32 -11.88 -5.50
CA LYS A 178 19.62 -12.57 -5.56
C LYS A 178 19.71 -13.69 -4.53
N GLU A 179 19.30 -13.42 -3.29
CA GLU A 179 19.35 -14.40 -2.19
C GLU A 179 18.41 -15.59 -2.44
N CYS A 180 17.28 -15.35 -3.09
CA CYS A 180 16.24 -16.32 -3.36
C CYS A 180 16.29 -16.95 -4.75
N ARG A 181 17.40 -16.79 -5.50
CA ARG A 181 17.59 -17.47 -6.80
C ARG A 181 17.27 -18.96 -6.67
N GLY A 182 16.46 -19.47 -7.59
CA GLY A 182 15.95 -20.83 -7.58
C GLY A 182 14.66 -20.95 -8.40
N GLU A 183 13.74 -21.80 -7.95
CA GLU A 183 12.50 -22.15 -8.67
C GLU A 183 11.46 -21.01 -8.76
N LYS A 184 11.58 -19.98 -7.91
CA LYS A 184 10.65 -18.85 -7.92
C LYS A 184 11.39 -17.55 -8.17
N GLU A 185 10.88 -16.76 -9.09
CA GLU A 185 11.22 -15.36 -9.22
C GLU A 185 10.67 -14.59 -8.01
N VAL A 186 11.52 -13.81 -7.34
CA VAL A 186 11.09 -12.98 -6.21
C VAL A 186 11.06 -11.53 -6.67
N ILE A 187 9.92 -10.88 -6.48
CA ILE A 187 9.67 -9.50 -6.92
C ILE A 187 9.29 -8.66 -5.69
N PRO A 188 10.25 -7.94 -5.10
CA PRO A 188 9.98 -6.95 -4.08
C PRO A 188 9.29 -5.72 -4.67
N CYS A 189 8.24 -5.27 -4.01
CA CYS A 189 7.46 -4.09 -4.36
C CYS A 189 7.46 -3.10 -3.18
N CYS A 190 7.56 -1.82 -3.47
CA CYS A 190 7.13 -0.75 -2.59
C CYS A 190 5.82 -0.19 -3.12
N SER A 191 4.76 -0.29 -2.33
CA SER A 191 3.42 0.16 -2.72
C SER A 191 3.01 1.38 -1.92
N GLY A 192 2.35 2.34 -2.56
CA GLY A 192 1.86 3.54 -1.90
C GLY A 192 0.73 4.23 -2.64
N LEU A 193 0.15 5.23 -1.97
CA LEU A 193 -0.98 6.01 -2.49
C LEU A 193 -0.53 7.30 -3.17
N ASP A 194 0.78 7.49 -3.35
CA ASP A 194 1.36 8.61 -4.06
C ASP A 194 0.91 8.62 -5.54
N GLY A 195 0.60 9.81 -6.05
CA GLY A 195 0.31 10.01 -7.47
C GLY A 195 1.54 9.82 -8.36
N GLN A 196 1.38 10.09 -9.65
CA GLN A 196 2.42 9.87 -10.66
C GLN A 196 3.74 10.56 -10.31
N ILE A 197 3.71 11.86 -9.96
CA ILE A 197 4.92 12.63 -9.62
C ILE A 197 5.64 12.04 -8.40
N GLY A 198 4.90 11.74 -7.34
CA GLY A 198 5.48 11.15 -6.13
C GLY A 198 6.06 9.75 -6.38
N THR A 199 5.40 8.95 -7.22
CA THR A 199 5.86 7.62 -7.62
C THR A 199 7.16 7.71 -8.44
N GLU A 200 7.24 8.62 -9.41
CA GLU A 200 8.47 8.86 -10.19
C GLU A 200 9.62 9.37 -9.33
N TYR A 201 9.34 10.28 -8.40
CA TYR A 201 10.34 10.74 -7.43
C TYR A 201 10.93 9.55 -6.65
N ILE A 202 10.11 8.61 -6.19
CA ILE A 202 10.58 7.42 -5.48
C ILE A 202 11.40 6.49 -6.38
N ARG A 203 11.01 6.32 -7.65
CA ARG A 203 11.80 5.56 -8.63
C ARG A 203 13.21 6.17 -8.80
N LEU A 204 13.30 7.49 -8.90
CA LEU A 204 14.57 8.22 -8.98
C LEU A 204 15.41 8.07 -7.72
N VAL A 205 14.81 8.24 -6.54
CA VAL A 205 15.49 8.04 -5.25
C VAL A 205 16.04 6.62 -5.14
N PHE A 206 15.23 5.60 -5.46
CA PHE A 206 15.67 4.20 -5.41
C PHE A 206 16.81 3.93 -6.39
N LYS A 207 16.75 4.49 -7.60
CA LYS A 207 17.83 4.41 -8.60
C LYS A 207 19.12 5.06 -8.07
N PHE A 208 19.03 6.25 -7.48
CA PHE A 208 20.17 6.97 -6.90
C PHE A 208 20.87 6.16 -5.79
N TYR A 209 20.11 5.53 -4.91
CA TYR A 209 20.65 4.67 -3.85
C TYR A 209 20.98 3.24 -4.28
N GLY A 210 20.82 2.89 -5.57
CA GLY A 210 21.16 1.58 -6.11
C GLY A 210 20.15 0.46 -5.82
N TYR A 211 18.92 0.78 -5.43
CA TYR A 211 17.82 -0.16 -5.20
C TYR A 211 17.12 -0.53 -6.51
N LYS A 212 17.84 -1.23 -7.40
CA LYS A 212 17.39 -1.55 -8.76
C LYS A 212 16.35 -2.68 -8.87
N ASN A 213 16.19 -3.49 -7.83
CA ASN A 213 15.34 -4.69 -7.87
C ASN A 213 13.99 -4.50 -7.16
N ILE A 214 13.62 -3.26 -6.81
CA ILE A 214 12.36 -2.96 -6.14
C ILE A 214 11.41 -2.27 -7.11
N VAL A 215 10.27 -2.89 -7.37
CA VAL A 215 9.20 -2.30 -8.18
C VAL A 215 8.45 -1.26 -7.35
N VAL A 216 8.18 -0.09 -7.92
CA VAL A 216 7.39 0.96 -7.25
C VAL A 216 5.98 0.97 -7.84
N VAL A 217 4.99 0.73 -6.98
CA VAL A 217 3.56 0.66 -7.30
C VAL A 217 2.87 1.85 -6.65
N GLY A 218 2.47 2.83 -7.46
CA GLY A 218 1.78 4.03 -7.00
C GLY A 218 0.26 3.93 -7.15
N ARG A 219 -0.41 5.06 -6.91
CA ARG A 219 -1.87 5.18 -6.97
C ARG A 219 -2.44 4.80 -8.34
N GLU A 220 -1.76 5.13 -9.43
CA GLU A 220 -2.26 4.83 -10.78
C GLU A 220 -2.22 3.34 -11.09
N GLU A 221 -1.16 2.63 -10.69
CA GLU A 221 -1.10 1.16 -10.83
C GLU A 221 -2.17 0.48 -9.98
N ILE A 222 -2.37 0.96 -8.73
CA ILE A 222 -3.43 0.46 -7.84
C ILE A 222 -4.81 0.71 -8.47
N PHE A 223 -5.06 1.89 -9.04
CA PHE A 223 -6.34 2.20 -9.69
C PHE A 223 -6.61 1.33 -10.91
N LYS A 224 -5.61 1.13 -11.78
CA LYS A 224 -5.74 0.21 -12.92
C LYS A 224 -6.12 -1.19 -12.46
N LYS A 225 -5.43 -1.71 -11.44
CA LYS A 225 -5.72 -3.02 -10.86
C LYS A 225 -7.10 -3.10 -10.20
N PHE A 226 -7.54 -2.01 -9.60
CA PHE A 226 -8.87 -1.89 -9.00
C PHE A 226 -9.97 -1.98 -10.05
N LEU A 227 -9.84 -1.26 -11.18
CA LEU A 227 -10.78 -1.36 -12.29
C LEU A 227 -10.82 -2.75 -12.92
N GLU A 228 -9.67 -3.43 -13.06
CA GLU A 228 -9.61 -4.81 -13.54
C GLU A 228 -10.40 -5.80 -12.67
N ARG A 229 -10.56 -5.50 -11.37
CA ARG A 229 -11.28 -6.35 -10.40
C ARG A 229 -12.77 -6.06 -10.31
N LEU A 230 -13.22 -4.93 -10.85
CA LEU A 230 -14.64 -4.59 -10.91
C LEU A 230 -15.34 -5.19 -12.14
N ARG A 231 -14.56 -5.53 -13.17
CA ARG A 231 -15.01 -6.23 -14.37
C ARG A 231 -15.07 -7.74 -14.12
#